data_AF-A0A7K4NMS5-F1
#
_entry.id   AF-A0A7K4NMS5-F1
#
_cell.length_a   1.000
_cell.length_b   1.000
_cell.length_c   1.000
_cell.angle_alpha   90.00
_cell.angle_beta   90.00
_cell.angle_gamma   90.00
#
_symmetry.space_group_name_H-M   'P 1'
#
loop_
_entity.id
_entity.type
_entity.pdbx_description
1 polymer ?
#
loop_
_entity_poly.entity_id
_entity_poly.type
_entity_poly.pdbx_seq_one_letter_code
_entity_poly.pdbx_strand_id
1 'polypeptide(L)' 'MLLKLAILISGRGSNMRAILNAVKKQGIPINPVVVISNKPTA' A
#
# COMPACT_ATOMS: atom_id res chain seq x y z
N MET A 1 9.79 13.96 9.19
CA MET A 1 8.82 12.86 9.39
C MET A 1 8.37 12.34 8.04
N LEU A 2 8.29 11.02 7.84
CA LEU A 2 7.78 10.44 6.59
C LEU A 2 6.24 10.51 6.56
N LEU A 3 5.67 10.71 5.38
CA LEU A 3 4.22 10.66 5.15
C LEU A 3 3.71 9.24 5.39
N LYS A 4 2.64 9.10 6.20
CA LYS A 4 2.03 7.80 6.49
C LYS A 4 1.01 7.46 5.40
N LEU A 5 1.17 6.30 4.75
CA LEU A 5 0.28 5.82 3.70
C LEU A 5 -0.63 4.70 4.23
N ALA A 6 -1.94 4.92 4.18
CA ALA A 6 -2.96 3.90 4.34
C ALA A 6 -3.46 3.46 2.96
N ILE A 7 -3.66 2.15 2.76
CA ILE A 7 -4.14 1.60 1.48
C ILE A 7 -5.45 0.87 1.72
N LEU A 8 -6.51 1.25 1.01
CA LEU A 8 -7.81 0.57 1.06
C LEU A 8 -7.94 -0.35 -0.16
N ILE A 9 -8.35 -1.60 0.06
CA ILE A 9 -8.53 -2.60 -1.00
C ILE A 9 -9.86 -3.34 -0.88
N SER A 10 -10.27 -4.01 -1.96
CA SER A 10 -11.50 -4.83 -2.03
C SER A 10 -11.35 -6.07 -2.92
N GLY A 11 -10.12 -6.45 -3.25
CA GLY A 11 -9.79 -7.51 -4.20
C GLY A 11 -8.29 -7.74 -4.29
N ARG A 12 -7.80 -8.34 -5.38
CA ARG A 12 -6.44 -8.90 -5.57
C ARG A 12 -5.22 -8.02 -5.19
N GLY A 13 -5.39 -6.73 -4.90
CA GLY A 13 -4.30 -5.88 -4.43
C GLY A 13 -3.19 -5.60 -5.45
N SER A 14 -3.44 -5.76 -6.76
CA SER A 14 -2.41 -5.54 -7.79
C SER A 14 -1.84 -4.11 -7.75
N ASN A 15 -2.70 -3.11 -7.52
CA ASN A 15 -2.27 -1.72 -7.38
C ASN A 15 -1.48 -1.49 -6.07
N MET A 16 -1.94 -2.06 -4.95
CA MET A 16 -1.19 -2.03 -3.68
C MET A 16 0.22 -2.58 -3.90
N ARG A 17 0.35 -3.75 -4.55
CA ARG A 17 1.65 -4.35 -4.86
C ARG A 17 2.50 -3.45 -5.75
N ALA A 18 1.93 -2.83 -6.78
CA ALA A 18 2.66 -1.91 -7.66
C ALA A 18 3.16 -0.68 -6.89
N ILE A 19 2.32 -0.08 -6.04
CA ILE A 19 2.67 1.06 -5.18
C ILE A 19 3.81 0.70 -4.22
N LEU A 20 3.68 -0.40 -3.47
CA LEU A 20 4.71 -0.84 -2.52
C LEU A 20 6.04 -1.13 -3.23
N ASN A 21 5.98 -1.74 -4.42
CA ASN A 21 7.17 -1.99 -5.23
C ASN A 21 7.82 -0.67 -5.70
N ALA A 22 7.03 0.30 -6.15
CA ALA A 22 7.54 1.60 -6.57
C ALA A 22 8.18 2.35 -5.40
N VAL A 23 7.52 2.40 -4.24
CA VAL A 23 8.04 3.01 -3.01
C VAL A 23 9.40 2.42 -2.65
N LYS A 24 9.52 1.09 -2.63
CA LYS A 24 10.77 0.40 -2.33
C LYS A 24 11.85 0.63 -3.39
N LYS A 25 11.52 0.45 -4.68
CA LYS A 25 12.50 0.51 -5.78
C LYS A 25 13.02 1.92 -6.04
N GLN A 26 12.17 2.93 -5.86
CA GLN A 26 12.51 4.33 -6.15
C GLN A 26 12.92 5.11 -4.91
N GLY A 27 12.91 4.49 -3.71
CA GLY A 27 13.25 5.16 -2.46
C GLY A 27 12.30 6.31 -2.12
N ILE A 28 11.01 6.17 -2.44
CA ILE A 28 10.02 7.24 -2.18
C ILE A 28 9.90 7.42 -0.66
N PRO A 29 10.02 8.66 -0.11
CA PRO A 29 10.04 8.93 1.32
C PRO A 29 8.62 8.88 1.94
N ILE A 30 7.95 7.73 1.82
CA ILE A 30 6.64 7.42 2.38
C ILE A 30 6.75 6.15 3.24
N ASN A 31 5.98 6.12 4.33
CA ASN A 31 5.85 4.96 5.20
C ASN A 31 4.45 4.34 5.07
N PRO A 32 4.28 3.21 4.36
CA PRO A 32 3.04 2.44 4.38
C PRO A 32 2.77 1.90 5.79
N VAL A 33 1.63 2.24 6.39
CA VAL A 33 1.35 1.91 7.81
C VAL A 33 0.19 0.95 8.00
N VAL A 34 -0.77 0.90 7.07
CA VAL A 34 -1.93 0.02 7.20
C VAL A 34 -2.53 -0.31 5.83
N VAL A 35 -3.03 -1.53 5.70
CA VAL A 35 -3.90 -1.95 4.61
C VAL A 35 -5.25 -2.31 5.23
N ILE A 36 -6.34 -1.75 4.69
CA ILE A 36 -7.70 -2.02 5.16
C ILE A 36 -8.47 -2.65 4.00
N SER A 37 -9.06 -3.82 4.23
CA SER A 37 -9.94 -4.47 3.27
C SER A 37 -11.36 -4.50 3.77
N ASN A 38 -12.32 -4.23 2.87
CA ASN A 38 -13.74 -4.48 3.14
C ASN A 38 -14.16 -5.93 2.80
N LYS A 39 -13.27 -6.76 2.26
CA LYS A 39 -13.50 -8.19 2.02
C LYS A 39 -12.46 -9.03 2.76
N PRO A 40 -12.86 -10.00 3.60
CA PRO A 40 -11.92 -10.80 4.39
C PRO A 40 -11.02 -11.70 3.55
N THR A 41 -11.38 -11.95 2.28
CA THR A 41 -10.64 -12.81 1.34
C THR A 41 -9.79 -12.03 0.33
N ALA A 42 -9.71 -10.70 0.47
CA ALA A 42 -8.90 -9.85 -0.42
C ALA A 42 -7.40 -10.05 -0.21
#